data_AF-A0AAN7LXC8-F1
#
_entry.id   AF-A0AAN7LXC8-F1
#
_cell.length_a   1.000
_cell.length_b   1.000
_cell.length_c   1.000
_cell.angle_alpha   90.00
_cell.angle_beta   90.00
_cell.angle_gamma   90.00
#
_symmetry.space_group_name_H-M   'P 1'
#
loop_
_entity.id
_entity.type
_entity.pdbx_description
1 polymer ?
#
loop_
_entity_poly.entity_id
_entity_poly.type
_entity_poly.pdbx_seq_one_letter_code
_entity_poly.pdbx_strand_id
1 'polypeptide(L)'
;MTLNVFTNLLDFWQILGGSYMDNQMVPTNSSSEVETVPKLQVIYRCKKCRRIVAAEENVISHEPGKGEECFVWRKRTGNPKDWGKGPVECSSIFVEPLKWMQAVEEGYLEEKLLCICKARLGSFNWAGMQCNCGAWINPAFQLHKSRIDECHM
;
A
#
# COMPACT_ATOMS: atom_id res chain seq x y z
N MET A 1 -39.78 -25.04 30.43
CA MET A 1 -39.53 -25.69 29.14
C MET A 1 -40.05 -24.72 28.09
N THR A 2 -39.22 -23.88 27.47
CA THR A 2 -38.36 -24.20 26.32
C THR A 2 -37.18 -23.21 26.18
N LEU A 3 -36.32 -23.51 25.18
CA LEU A 3 -35.22 -22.72 24.56
C LEU A 3 -33.83 -22.96 25.18
N ASN A 4 -32.73 -23.27 24.49
CA ASN A 4 -32.29 -23.48 23.09
C ASN A 4 -31.06 -24.46 23.15
N VAL A 5 -30.49 -25.08 22.10
CA VAL A 5 -29.43 -24.54 21.20
C VAL A 5 -28.83 -25.72 20.36
N PHE A 6 -28.73 -25.50 19.04
CA PHE A 6 -27.77 -25.92 17.97
C PHE A 6 -26.82 -27.17 18.02
N THR A 7 -26.50 -27.64 16.79
CA THR A 7 -25.26 -28.31 16.26
C THR A 7 -25.06 -29.82 16.54
N ASN A 8 -24.51 -30.69 15.68
CA ASN A 8 -23.69 -30.57 14.47
C ASN A 8 -23.60 -31.92 13.70
N LEU A 9 -23.10 -31.87 12.45
CA LEU A 9 -22.80 -33.00 11.53
C LEU A 9 -21.57 -33.83 11.96
N LEU A 10 -21.70 -34.68 12.98
CA LEU A 10 -20.61 -35.56 13.46
C LEU A 10 -20.93 -37.06 13.49
N ASP A 11 -22.03 -37.50 12.88
CA ASP A 11 -22.52 -38.88 13.00
C ASP A 11 -22.31 -39.77 11.76
N PHE A 12 -21.35 -39.45 10.87
CA PHE A 12 -21.16 -40.22 9.64
C PHE A 12 -19.80 -40.92 9.47
N TRP A 13 -18.93 -40.88 10.48
CA TRP A 13 -17.56 -41.41 10.40
C TRP A 13 -17.34 -42.61 11.34
N GLN A 14 -18.19 -43.64 11.22
CA GLN A 14 -18.06 -44.85 12.04
C GLN A 14 -18.20 -46.19 11.29
N ILE A 15 -18.25 -46.20 9.94
CA ILE A 15 -18.61 -47.42 9.20
C ILE A 15 -17.44 -48.08 8.43
N LEU A 16 -16.26 -47.48 8.27
CA LEU A 16 -15.17 -48.14 7.54
C LEU A 16 -13.89 -48.21 8.38
N GLY A 17 -13.64 -49.40 8.93
CA GLY A 17 -12.49 -49.73 9.75
C GLY A 17 -11.18 -49.98 8.97
N GLY A 18 -10.08 -49.91 9.73
CA GLY A 18 -8.71 -50.30 9.35
C GLY A 18 -7.86 -49.13 8.87
N SER A 19 -6.61 -48.93 9.28
CA SER A 19 -5.77 -49.60 10.28
C SER A 19 -4.59 -48.67 10.60
N TYR A 20 -4.30 -48.57 11.89
CA TYR A 20 -3.06 -48.20 12.57
C TYR A 20 -1.78 -47.98 11.71
N MET A 21 -1.22 -46.76 11.78
CA MET A 21 0.21 -46.51 11.81
C MET A 21 0.47 -45.39 12.83
N ASP A 22 1.19 -45.73 13.90
CA ASP A 22 1.74 -44.79 14.88
C ASP A 22 2.57 -43.72 14.20
N ASN A 23 2.44 -42.46 14.64
CA ASN A 23 3.58 -41.56 14.68
C ASN A 23 3.37 -40.43 15.70
N GLN A 24 4.08 -40.59 16.81
CA GLN A 24 4.72 -39.59 17.66
C GLN A 24 4.06 -38.19 17.75
N MET A 25 3.54 -37.93 18.94
CA MET A 25 3.29 -36.60 19.47
C MET A 25 4.59 -35.77 19.50
N VAL A 26 4.62 -34.69 18.73
CA VAL A 26 5.52 -33.55 18.96
C VAL A 26 4.61 -32.34 19.20
N PRO A 27 4.76 -31.59 20.31
CA PRO A 27 3.92 -30.43 20.57
C PRO A 27 4.30 -29.33 19.58
N THR A 28 3.38 -29.01 18.66
CA THR A 28 3.44 -27.78 17.87
C THR A 28 3.18 -26.60 18.79
N ASN A 29 4.22 -26.14 19.49
CA ASN A 29 4.21 -24.78 19.97
C ASN A 29 4.40 -23.88 18.73
N SER A 30 3.29 -23.36 18.23
CA SER A 30 3.25 -22.26 17.27
C SER A 30 3.87 -21.03 17.93
N SER A 31 5.18 -20.98 17.92
CA SER A 31 5.97 -19.80 18.21
C SER A 31 6.98 -19.74 17.08
N SER A 32 6.53 -19.27 15.93
CA SER A 32 7.41 -18.85 14.86
C SER A 32 8.22 -17.67 15.36
N GLU A 33 9.35 -17.95 16.01
CA GLU A 33 10.45 -17.02 16.10
C GLU A 33 10.96 -16.79 14.68
N VAL A 34 10.36 -15.80 14.01
CA VAL A 34 10.84 -15.31 12.73
C VAL A 34 12.11 -14.53 13.06
N GLU A 35 13.26 -15.07 12.67
CA GLU A 35 14.52 -14.33 12.64
C GLU A 35 14.31 -13.06 11.81
N THR A 36 14.14 -11.93 12.50
CA THR A 36 13.91 -10.64 11.85
C THR A 36 15.24 -10.16 11.30
N VAL A 37 15.49 -10.44 10.03
CA VAL A 37 16.46 -9.65 9.25
C VAL A 37 16.06 -8.18 9.46
N PRO A 38 16.93 -7.30 9.99
CA PRO A 38 16.58 -5.91 10.23
C PRO A 38 16.32 -5.24 8.89
N LYS A 39 15.05 -5.17 8.52
CA LYS A 39 14.58 -4.49 7.32
C LYS A 39 14.76 -3.00 7.57
N LEU A 40 15.65 -2.36 6.81
CA LEU A 40 15.83 -0.91 6.83
C LEU A 40 14.46 -0.25 6.66
N GLN A 41 14.01 0.49 7.68
CA GLN A 41 12.71 1.13 7.63
C GLN A 41 12.85 2.46 6.91
N VAL A 42 12.20 2.59 5.75
CA VAL A 42 12.11 3.86 5.04
C VAL A 42 10.97 4.68 5.63
N ILE A 43 11.27 5.92 5.98
CA ILE A 43 10.30 6.90 6.46
C ILE A 43 10.33 8.16 5.59
N TYR A 44 9.17 8.78 5.43
CA TYR A 44 9.01 9.99 4.65
C TYR A 44 8.75 11.16 5.59
N ARG A 45 9.51 12.25 5.41
CA ARG A 45 9.43 13.46 6.22
C ARG A 45 9.04 14.66 5.37
N CYS A 46 8.25 15.57 5.92
CA CYS A 46 7.99 16.85 5.26
C CYS A 46 9.31 17.65 5.09
N LYS A 47 9.61 18.11 3.87
CA LYS A 47 10.82 18.92 3.62
C LYS A 47 10.86 20.23 4.43
N LYS A 48 9.71 20.82 4.72
CA LYS A 48 9.62 22.12 5.41
C LYS A 48 9.86 22.00 6.92
N CYS A 49 9.22 21.03 7.58
CA CYS A 49 9.24 20.93 9.05
C CYS A 49 9.88 19.64 9.59
N ARG A 50 10.35 18.74 8.72
CA ARG A 50 11.01 17.46 9.05
C ARG A 50 10.17 16.45 9.87
N ARG A 51 8.89 16.74 10.10
CA ARG A 51 7.92 15.82 10.71
C ARG A 51 7.69 14.63 9.79
N ILE A 52 7.58 13.43 10.37
CA ILE A 52 7.22 12.19 9.67
C ILE A 52 5.79 12.32 9.14
N VAL A 53 5.59 11.99 7.87
CA VAL A 53 4.30 12.11 7.17
C VAL A 53 3.81 10.78 6.61
N ALA A 54 4.69 9.80 6.40
CA ALA A 54 4.35 8.43 6.03
C ALA A 54 5.54 7.51 6.34
N ALA A 55 5.28 6.21 6.44
CA ALA A 55 6.29 5.16 6.42
C ALA A 55 6.12 4.29 5.17
N GLU A 56 7.14 3.51 4.83
CA GLU A 56 7.12 2.61 3.66
C GLU A 56 5.95 1.62 3.68
N GLU A 57 5.58 1.14 4.86
CA GLU A 57 4.43 0.26 5.05
C GLU A 57 3.10 0.87 4.64
N ASN A 58 3.00 2.20 4.59
CA ASN A 58 1.80 2.90 4.13
C ASN A 58 1.82 3.17 2.63
N VAL A 59 2.92 2.87 1.92
CA VAL A 59 3.08 3.16 0.49
C VAL A 59 2.38 2.09 -0.32
N ILE A 60 1.52 2.53 -1.24
CA ILE A 60 0.85 1.69 -2.22
C ILE A 60 1.73 1.64 -3.47
N SER A 61 2.41 0.51 -3.66
CA SER A 61 3.17 0.24 -4.88
C SER A 61 2.24 0.02 -6.07
N HIS A 62 2.61 0.56 -7.23
CA HIS A 62 1.91 0.29 -8.48
C HIS A 62 2.90 0.09 -9.63
N GLU A 63 2.51 -0.74 -10.58
CA GLU A 63 3.25 -0.94 -11.81
C GLU A 63 2.90 0.17 -12.82
N PRO A 64 3.84 0.55 -13.70
CA PRO A 64 3.56 1.44 -14.82
C PRO A 64 2.34 0.99 -15.63
N GLY A 65 1.40 1.91 -15.86
CA GLY A 65 0.18 1.62 -16.59
C GLY A 65 0.35 1.75 -18.09
N LYS A 66 -0.59 1.20 -18.86
CA LYS A 66 -0.66 1.37 -20.33
C LYS A 66 -0.70 2.85 -20.78
N GLY A 67 -1.08 3.75 -19.88
CA GLY A 67 -1.09 5.19 -20.12
C GLY A 67 0.29 5.80 -20.44
N GLU A 68 1.42 5.13 -20.12
CA GLU A 68 2.75 5.59 -20.55
C GLU A 68 2.85 5.78 -22.06
N GLU A 69 2.21 4.89 -22.83
CA GLU A 69 2.17 4.93 -24.29
C GLU A 69 1.39 6.15 -24.80
N CYS A 70 0.39 6.62 -24.05
CA CYS A 70 -0.42 7.79 -24.40
C CYS A 70 0.34 9.13 -24.16
N PHE A 71 1.33 9.15 -23.27
CA PHE A 71 2.17 10.33 -23.03
C PHE A 71 3.31 10.50 -24.04
N VAL A 72 3.41 9.62 -25.04
CA VAL A 72 4.38 9.72 -26.14
C VAL A 72 4.25 11.04 -26.90
N TRP A 73 3.07 11.67 -26.97
CA TRP A 73 2.92 13.01 -27.55
C TRP A 73 3.82 14.06 -26.87
N ARG A 74 3.96 14.03 -25.53
CA ARG A 74 4.85 14.94 -24.79
C ARG A 74 6.34 14.67 -25.05
N LYS A 75 6.70 13.53 -25.65
CA LYS A 75 8.07 13.22 -26.06
C LYS A 75 8.45 13.79 -27.44
N ARG A 76 7.51 14.35 -28.21
CA ARG A 76 7.81 14.97 -29.53
C ARG A 76 8.67 16.23 -29.44
N THR A 77 8.71 16.90 -28.29
CA THR A 77 9.60 18.06 -28.06
C THR A 77 11.01 17.62 -27.63
N GLY A 78 11.23 16.32 -27.40
CA GLY A 78 12.52 15.74 -27.07
C GLY A 78 13.26 15.21 -28.30
N ASN A 79 14.56 14.94 -28.14
CA ASN A 79 15.35 14.34 -29.20
C ASN A 79 14.79 12.93 -29.53
N PRO A 80 14.71 12.52 -30.81
CA PRO A 80 14.27 11.18 -31.22
C PRO A 80 15.05 10.02 -30.57
N LYS A 81 16.21 10.32 -29.95
CA LYS A 81 17.08 9.38 -29.24
C LYS A 81 16.58 8.99 -27.84
N ASP A 82 15.60 9.71 -27.28
CA ASP A 82 15.02 9.41 -25.96
C ASP A 82 13.81 8.45 -26.02
N TRP A 83 13.42 8.03 -27.23
CA TRP A 83 12.42 6.99 -27.46
C TRP A 83 12.99 5.63 -27.05
N GLY A 84 12.67 5.19 -25.83
CA GLY A 84 13.14 3.92 -25.28
C GLY A 84 14.00 4.03 -24.01
N LYS A 85 14.10 5.21 -23.38
CA LYS A 85 14.57 5.25 -21.97
C LYS A 85 13.61 4.41 -21.11
N GLY A 86 14.22 3.62 -20.21
CA GLY A 86 13.58 2.60 -19.37
C GLY A 86 12.40 3.07 -18.51
N PRO A 87 11.89 2.21 -17.61
CA PRO A 87 10.64 2.46 -16.89
C PRO A 87 10.63 3.84 -16.25
N VAL A 88 9.54 4.59 -16.44
CA VAL A 88 9.43 5.97 -15.95
C VAL A 88 9.32 5.92 -14.43
N GLU A 89 10.28 6.52 -13.73
CA GLU A 89 10.17 6.66 -12.28
C GLU A 89 9.02 7.60 -11.90
N CYS A 90 8.18 7.17 -10.96
CA CYS A 90 7.06 7.97 -10.48
C CYS A 90 7.57 9.18 -9.69
N SER A 91 7.06 10.38 -10.00
CA SER A 91 7.40 11.65 -9.33
C SER A 91 6.73 11.83 -7.95
N SER A 92 5.79 10.95 -7.62
CA SER A 92 5.04 10.95 -6.38
C SER A 92 4.93 9.53 -5.85
N ILE A 93 4.81 9.40 -4.53
CA ILE A 93 4.37 8.17 -3.88
C ILE A 93 2.86 8.25 -3.64
N PHE A 94 2.21 7.11 -3.55
CA PHE A 94 0.82 7.00 -3.14
C PHE A 94 0.77 6.24 -1.83
N VAL A 95 -0.11 6.65 -0.93
CA VAL A 95 -0.21 6.06 0.40
C VAL A 95 -1.66 5.70 0.74
N GLU A 96 -1.85 4.87 1.76
CA GLU A 96 -3.14 4.74 2.41
C GLU A 96 -3.51 6.05 3.15
N PRO A 97 -4.81 6.32 3.38
CA PRO A 97 -5.23 7.47 4.18
C PRO A 97 -4.61 7.42 5.58
N LEU A 98 -3.99 8.54 6.01
CA LEU A 98 -3.34 8.65 7.32
C LEU A 98 -4.09 9.63 8.24
N LYS A 99 -4.04 9.39 9.55
CA LYS A 99 -4.74 10.18 10.59
C LYS A 99 -4.46 11.68 10.57
N TRP A 100 -3.32 12.12 10.05
CA TRP A 100 -3.01 13.56 9.99
C TRP A 100 -3.68 14.26 8.79
N MET A 101 -4.27 13.52 7.86
CA MET A 101 -4.93 14.04 6.67
C MET A 101 -6.35 14.55 7.02
N GLN A 102 -6.40 15.70 7.69
CA GLN A 102 -7.63 16.30 8.24
C GLN A 102 -8.80 16.38 7.24
N ALA A 103 -8.55 16.75 5.98
CA ALA A 103 -9.57 16.86 4.95
C ALA A 103 -10.30 15.52 4.66
N VAL A 104 -9.66 14.39 4.97
CA VAL A 104 -10.27 13.07 4.81
C VAL A 104 -11.29 12.82 5.93
N GLU A 105 -10.96 13.21 7.16
CA GLU A 105 -11.86 13.11 8.31
C GLU A 105 -13.06 14.04 8.19
N GLU A 106 -12.89 15.20 7.54
CA GLU A 106 -13.96 16.16 7.26
C GLU A 106 -14.89 15.71 6.12
N GLY A 107 -14.62 14.57 5.47
CA GLY A 107 -15.50 13.97 4.47
C GLY A 107 -15.37 14.53 3.05
N TYR A 108 -14.28 15.24 2.74
CA TYR A 108 -14.04 15.72 1.38
C TYR A 108 -13.74 14.56 0.41
N LEU A 109 -14.23 14.68 -0.83
CA LEU A 109 -13.99 13.70 -1.91
C LEU A 109 -12.65 13.91 -2.63
N GLU A 110 -12.17 15.14 -2.66
CA GLU A 110 -10.90 15.55 -3.25
C GLU A 110 -10.43 16.82 -2.54
N GLU A 111 -9.18 16.85 -2.09
CA GLU A 111 -8.53 18.10 -1.66
C GLU A 111 -6.99 18.00 -1.62
N LYS A 112 -6.32 19.10 -1.25
CA LYS A 112 -4.88 19.17 -1.01
C LYS A 112 -4.52 18.53 0.33
N LEU A 113 -3.43 17.76 0.32
CA LEU A 113 -2.82 17.25 1.54
C LEU A 113 -1.85 18.29 2.10
N LEU A 114 -2.26 18.91 3.21
CA LEU A 114 -1.47 19.88 3.95
C LEU A 114 -0.83 19.22 5.16
N CYS A 115 0.49 19.35 5.28
CA CYS A 115 1.17 19.01 6.53
C CYS A 115 0.61 19.87 7.66
N ILE A 116 0.76 19.43 8.90
CA ILE A 116 0.45 20.20 10.11
C ILE A 116 1.15 21.58 10.09
N CYS A 117 2.33 21.72 9.47
CA CYS A 117 3.02 23.02 9.28
C CYS A 117 2.43 23.90 8.16
N LYS A 118 1.27 23.51 7.61
CA LYS A 118 0.54 24.13 6.49
C LYS A 118 1.27 24.12 5.15
N ALA A 119 2.37 23.36 5.01
CA ALA A 119 2.99 23.11 3.71
C ALA A 119 2.17 22.10 2.90
N ARG A 120 1.97 22.37 1.60
CA ARG A 120 1.36 21.41 0.68
C ARG A 120 2.32 20.27 0.36
N LEU A 121 1.91 19.04 0.66
CA LEU A 121 2.67 17.82 0.35
C LEU A 121 2.15 17.12 -0.91
N GLY A 122 0.87 17.27 -1.21
CA GLY A 122 0.24 16.70 -2.40
C GLY A 122 -1.26 16.95 -2.43
N SER A 123 -2.02 15.93 -2.81
CA SER A 123 -3.49 15.95 -2.92
C SER A 123 -4.05 14.55 -2.90
N PHE A 124 -5.33 14.41 -2.61
CA PHE A 124 -6.04 13.14 -2.70
C PHE A 124 -7.31 13.26 -3.53
N ASN A 125 -7.72 12.15 -4.14
CA ASN A 125 -9.01 12.00 -4.80
C ASN A 125 -9.52 10.57 -4.58
N TRP A 126 -10.72 10.44 -4.02
CA TRP A 126 -11.35 9.14 -3.75
C TRP A 126 -11.77 8.38 -5.01
N ALA A 127 -12.10 9.07 -6.10
CA ALA A 127 -12.33 8.46 -7.40
C ALA A 127 -11.02 7.97 -8.06
N GLY A 128 -9.88 8.37 -7.52
CA GLY A 128 -8.56 8.01 -8.00
C GLY A 128 -7.91 9.09 -8.86
N MET A 129 -6.66 8.85 -9.24
CA MET A 129 -5.88 9.74 -10.10
C MET A 129 -4.91 8.95 -10.96
N GLN A 130 -4.55 9.52 -12.10
CA GLN A 130 -3.51 8.97 -12.95
C GLN A 130 -2.11 9.35 -12.43
N CYS A 131 -1.21 8.38 -12.30
CA CYS A 131 0.20 8.59 -12.03
C CYS A 131 0.96 9.02 -13.30
N ASN A 132 2.14 9.61 -13.13
CA ASN A 132 3.06 9.97 -14.21
C ASN A 132 3.50 8.75 -15.06
N CYS A 133 3.57 7.56 -14.46
CA CYS A 133 3.79 6.30 -15.16
C CYS A 133 2.51 5.76 -15.84
N GLY A 134 1.46 6.57 -15.97
CA GLY A 134 0.22 6.18 -16.65
C GLY A 134 -0.71 5.24 -15.89
N ALA A 135 -0.32 4.71 -14.72
CA ALA A 135 -1.17 3.88 -13.88
C ALA A 135 -2.35 4.68 -13.29
N TRP A 136 -3.54 4.09 -13.22
CA TRP A 136 -4.66 4.65 -12.48
C TRP A 136 -4.66 4.12 -11.05
N ILE A 137 -4.57 5.02 -10.07
CA ILE A 137 -4.51 4.67 -8.65
C ILE A 137 -5.85 4.99 -8.00
N ASN A 138 -6.45 4.02 -7.30
CA ASN A 138 -7.70 4.22 -6.55
C ASN A 138 -7.66 3.46 -5.21
N PRO A 139 -7.97 4.11 -4.07
CA PRO A 139 -8.08 5.56 -3.92
C PRO A 139 -6.71 6.23 -4.04
N ALA A 140 -6.65 7.50 -4.47
CA ALA A 140 -5.38 8.16 -4.74
C ALA A 140 -5.05 9.19 -3.66
N PHE A 141 -4.19 8.85 -2.70
CA PHE A 141 -3.58 9.81 -1.78
C PHE A 141 -2.13 10.04 -2.18
N GLN A 142 -1.89 11.11 -2.92
CA GLN A 142 -0.61 11.38 -3.56
C GLN A 142 0.25 12.31 -2.71
N LEU A 143 1.50 11.92 -2.45
CA LEU A 143 2.54 12.78 -1.88
C LEU A 143 3.66 13.00 -2.89
N HIS A 144 4.00 14.25 -3.17
CA HIS A 144 5.04 14.58 -4.15
C HIS A 144 6.44 14.38 -3.55
N LYS A 145 7.31 13.62 -4.22
CA LYS A 145 8.72 13.41 -3.82
C LYS A 145 9.50 14.72 -3.74
N SER A 146 9.09 15.74 -4.49
CA SER A 146 9.68 17.09 -4.40
C SER A 146 9.41 17.80 -3.07
N ARG A 147 8.40 17.38 -2.29
CA ARG A 147 7.95 18.01 -1.03
C ARG A 147 8.24 17.16 0.21
N ILE A 148 8.71 15.93 0.04
CA ILE A 148 9.05 14.99 1.12
C ILE A 148 10.49 14.48 0.98
N ASP A 149 11.15 14.25 2.10
CA ASP A 149 12.45 13.59 2.17
C ASP A 149 12.25 12.13 2.52
N GLU A 150 12.90 11.24 1.78
CA GLU A 150 13.04 9.83 2.12
C GLU A 150 14.25 9.68 3.07
N CYS A 151 14.05 9.01 4.20
CA CYS A 151 15.10 8.74 5.17
C CYS A 151 15.11 7.24 5.49
N HIS A 152 16.29 6.63 5.50
CA HIS A 152 16.50 5.26 5.93
C HIS A 152 16.92 5.26 7.40
N MET A 153 16.24 4.48 8.22
CA MET A 153 16.60 4.19 9.61
C MET A 153 17.38 2.88 9.72
#